data_AF-A0A0N4YY49-F1
#
_entry.id   AF-A0A0N4YY49-F1
#
_cell.length_a   1.000
_cell.length_b   1.000
_cell.length_c   1.000
_cell.angle_alpha   90.00
_cell.angle_beta   90.00
_cell.angle_gamma   90.00
#
_symmetry.space_group_name_H-M   'P 1'
#
loop_
_entity.id
_entity.type
_entity.pdbx_description
1 polymer ?
#
loop_
_entity_poly.entity_id
_entity_poly.type
_entity_poly.pdbx_seq_one_letter_code
_entity_poly.pdbx_strand_id
1 'polypeptide(L)'
;MRPQFSFLTRGQTVTSVNVGLDDDILVGTTHGLLLFDGAGRFLREIPIAPEDHKGRVMVSTCAVCPETGLVIAGVVDAKTNKAQLAVRRIPRYEPNGST
;
A
#
# COMPACT_ATOMS: atom_id res chain seq x y z
N MET A 1 15.23 -22.32 -3.82
CA MET A 1 14.55 -21.38 -2.90
C MET A 1 13.07 -21.39 -3.24
N ARG A 2 12.19 -21.61 -2.26
CA ARG A 2 10.73 -21.44 -2.43
C ARG A 2 10.36 -20.07 -1.88
N PRO A 3 9.47 -19.29 -2.52
CA PRO A 3 9.01 -18.02 -1.97
C PRO A 3 8.43 -18.23 -0.57
N GLN A 4 8.81 -17.38 0.38
CA GLN A 4 8.33 -17.45 1.78
C GLN A 4 6.85 -17.03 1.88
N PHE A 5 6.38 -16.23 0.92
CA PHE A 5 4.99 -15.81 0.77
C PHE A 5 4.68 -15.51 -0.71
N SER A 6 3.39 -15.45 -1.04
CA SER A 6 2.90 -15.01 -2.34
C SER A 6 1.64 -14.18 -2.15
N PHE A 7 1.52 -13.05 -2.84
CA PHE A 7 0.35 -12.19 -2.79
C PHE A 7 -0.25 -12.05 -4.19
N LEU A 8 -1.59 -12.01 -4.29
CA LEU A 8 -2.29 -11.94 -5.56
C LEU A 8 -2.79 -10.51 -5.80
N THR A 9 -2.28 -9.84 -6.84
CA THR A 9 -2.67 -8.47 -7.20
C THR A 9 -3.85 -8.37 -8.15
N ARG A 10 -4.58 -9.47 -8.39
CA ARG A 10 -5.81 -9.54 -9.22
C ARG A 10 -5.65 -8.90 -10.61
N GLY A 11 -4.49 -9.11 -11.25
CA GLY A 11 -4.21 -8.59 -12.60
C GLY A 11 -3.63 -7.16 -12.63
N GLN A 12 -3.43 -6.52 -11.47
CA GLN A 12 -2.74 -5.24 -11.40
C GLN A 12 -1.23 -5.44 -11.49
N THR A 13 -0.56 -4.70 -12.38
CA THR A 13 0.90 -4.69 -12.46
C THR A 13 1.49 -4.11 -11.18
N VAL A 14 2.37 -4.87 -10.53
CA VAL A 14 3.16 -4.45 -9.38
C VAL A 14 4.22 -3.46 -9.83
N THR A 15 4.34 -2.35 -9.11
CA THR A 15 5.33 -1.29 -9.38
C THR A 15 6.34 -1.15 -8.25
N SER A 16 5.95 -1.48 -7.01
CA SER A 16 6.82 -1.43 -5.85
C SER A 16 6.35 -2.41 -4.77
N VAL A 17 7.29 -2.90 -3.96
CA VAL A 17 7.02 -3.75 -2.80
C VAL A 17 7.86 -3.25 -1.64
N ASN A 18 7.27 -3.13 -0.46
CA ASN A 18 7.94 -2.72 0.77
C ASN A 18 7.44 -3.57 1.94
N VAL A 19 8.34 -3.93 2.86
CA VAL A 19 7.95 -4.58 4.12
C VAL A 19 7.59 -3.48 5.10
N GLY A 20 6.36 -3.52 5.60
CA GLY A 20 5.81 -2.57 6.54
C GLY A 20 6.11 -2.92 8.00
N LEU A 21 5.23 -2.46 8.88
CA LEU A 21 5.26 -2.82 10.29
C LEU A 21 4.70 -4.23 10.49
N ASP A 22 5.19 -4.95 11.49
CA ASP A 22 4.67 -6.26 11.91
C ASP A 22 4.62 -7.32 10.78
N ASP A 23 5.64 -7.31 9.91
CA ASP A 23 5.77 -8.18 8.72
C ASP A 23 4.65 -8.01 7.68
N ASP A 24 3.86 -6.94 7.77
CA ASP A 24 2.93 -6.58 6.70
C ASP A 24 3.69 -6.26 5.41
N ILE A 25 3.05 -6.47 4.27
CA ILE A 25 3.62 -6.22 2.95
C ILE A 25 2.80 -5.15 2.26
N LEU A 26 3.45 -4.04 1.92
CA LEU A 26 2.91 -3.01 1.06
C LEU A 26 3.25 -3.32 -0.39
N VAL A 27 2.23 -3.28 -1.24
CA VAL A 27 2.37 -3.51 -2.67
C VAL A 27 1.80 -2.33 -3.42
N GLY A 28 2.68 -1.51 -3.97
CA GLY A 28 2.31 -0.49 -4.93
C GLY A 28 1.95 -1.12 -6.27
N THR A 29 0.84 -0.68 -6.85
CA THR A 29 0.39 -1.13 -8.16
C THR A 29 0.08 0.04 -9.07
N THR A 30 -0.20 -0.28 -10.32
CA THR A 30 -0.75 0.67 -11.30
C THR A 30 -2.16 1.17 -10.97
N HIS A 31 -2.80 0.72 -9.88
CA HIS A 31 -4.15 1.14 -9.48
C HIS A 31 -4.24 1.69 -8.06
N GLY A 32 -3.24 1.47 -7.21
CA GLY A 32 -3.28 1.91 -5.83
C GLY A 32 -2.23 1.23 -4.96
N LEU A 33 -2.39 1.38 -3.64
CA LEU A 33 -1.52 0.77 -2.64
C LEU A 33 -2.29 -0.30 -1.88
N LEU A 34 -1.79 -1.53 -1.92
CA LEU A 34 -2.40 -2.68 -1.28
C LEU A 34 -1.60 -3.09 -0.05
N LEU A 35 -2.29 -3.57 0.99
CA LEU A 35 -1.70 -4.11 2.21
C LEU A 35 -2.02 -5.60 2.32
N PHE A 36 -0.98 -6.39 2.59
CA PHE A 36 -1.06 -7.82 2.86
C PHE A 36 -0.42 -8.12 4.22
N ASP A 37 -0.81 -9.22 4.87
CA ASP A 37 -0.06 -9.71 6.03
C ASP A 37 1.19 -10.49 5.61
N GLY A 38 2.04 -10.85 6.57
CA GLY A 38 3.25 -11.65 6.32
C GLY A 38 3.02 -13.05 5.74
N ALA A 39 1.77 -13.52 5.70
CA ALA A 39 1.38 -14.76 5.02
C ALA A 39 0.93 -14.54 3.56
N GLY A 40 0.89 -13.28 3.10
CA GLY A 40 0.46 -12.90 1.76
C GLY A 40 -1.07 -12.78 1.60
N ARG A 41 -1.84 -12.76 2.69
CA ARG A 41 -3.29 -12.54 2.63
C ARG A 41 -3.59 -11.06 2.46
N PHE A 42 -4.48 -10.73 1.53
CA PHE A 42 -4.92 -9.36 1.32
C PHE A 42 -5.70 -8.86 2.54
N LEU A 43 -5.25 -7.74 3.11
CA LEU A 43 -5.90 -7.10 4.24
C LEU A 43 -6.85 -6.01 3.76
N ARG A 44 -6.32 -5.02 3.02
CA ARG A 44 -7.09 -3.88 2.51
C ARG A 44 -6.30 -3.05 1.50
N GLU A 45 -7.00 -2.13 0.83
CA GLU A 45 -6.38 -1.03 0.10
C GLU A 45 -6.10 0.15 1.04
N ILE A 46 -4.97 0.82 0.85
CA ILE A 46 -4.63 2.07 1.53
C ILE A 46 -5.01 3.22 0.62
N PRO A 47 -5.95 4.10 1.02
CA PRO A 47 -6.41 5.21 0.20
C PRO A 47 -5.31 6.26 0.08
N ILE A 48 -4.51 6.20 -0.99
CA ILE A 48 -3.41 7.14 -1.27
C ILE A 48 -3.80 8.27 -2.22
N ALA A 49 -4.98 8.20 -2.82
CA ALA A 49 -5.51 9.29 -3.63
C ALA A 49 -5.89 10.51 -2.75
N PRO A 50 -5.75 11.75 -3.27
CA PRO A 50 -6.38 12.93 -2.67
C PRO A 50 -7.90 12.73 -2.55
N GLU A 51 -8.53 13.29 -1.52
CA GLU A 51 -9.96 13.03 -1.20
C GLU A 51 -10.94 13.37 -2.34
N ASP A 52 -10.58 14.32 -3.21
CA ASP A 52 -11.39 14.73 -4.36
C ASP A 52 -10.91 14.17 -5.72
N HIS A 53 -9.95 13.23 -5.70
CA HIS A 53 -9.38 12.71 -6.94
C HIS A 53 -10.27 11.66 -7.59
N LYS A 54 -10.86 12.00 -8.74
CA LYS A 54 -11.72 11.11 -9.54
C LYS A 54 -10.97 10.29 -10.61
N GLY A 55 -9.63 10.32 -10.60
CA GLY A 55 -8.79 9.66 -11.59
C GLY A 55 -8.14 8.38 -11.07
N ARG A 56 -7.52 7.65 -11.99
CA ARG A 56 -6.69 6.49 -11.64
C ARG A 56 -5.32 6.96 -11.19
N VAL A 57 -4.87 6.37 -10.11
CA VAL A 57 -3.61 6.69 -9.48
C VAL A 57 -2.70 5.46 -9.53
N MET A 58 -1.44 5.68 -9.91
CA MET A 58 -0.40 4.66 -9.88
C MET A 58 0.54 4.96 -8.71
N VAL A 59 0.83 3.95 -7.91
CA VAL A 59 1.92 4.02 -6.93
C VAL A 59 3.22 3.75 -7.69
N SER A 60 4.21 4.62 -7.59
CA SER A 60 5.55 4.38 -8.15
C SER A 60 6.52 3.79 -7.11
N THR A 61 6.34 4.15 -5.84
CA THR A 61 7.16 3.69 -4.72
C THR A 61 6.36 3.79 -3.41
N CYS A 62 6.73 3.00 -2.41
CA CYS A 62 6.16 3.07 -1.07
C CYS A 62 7.23 2.78 0.00
N ALA A 63 7.06 3.38 1.17
CA ALA A 63 7.89 3.17 2.35
C ALA A 63 7.05 3.37 3.62
N VAL A 64 7.48 2.75 4.73
CA VAL A 64 6.87 2.94 6.06
C VAL A 64 7.88 3.56 7.01
N CYS A 65 7.43 4.56 7.77
CA CYS A 65 8.16 5.07 8.91
C CYS A 65 7.78 4.23 10.15
N PRO A 66 8.72 3.42 10.70
CA PRO A 66 8.39 2.50 11.78
C PRO A 66 8.03 3.21 13.09
N GLU A 67 8.60 4.40 13.32
CA GLU A 67 8.36 5.21 14.52
C GLU A 67 6.94 5.77 14.57
N THR A 68 6.39 6.16 13.42
CA THR A 68 5.11 6.89 13.34
C THR A 68 3.96 6.06 12.78
N GLY A 69 4.26 4.94 12.12
CA GLY A 69 3.32 4.14 11.35
C GLY A 69 2.80 4.84 10.10
N LEU A 70 3.49 5.89 9.64
CA LEU A 70 3.14 6.60 8.43
C LEU A 70 3.69 5.86 7.20
N VAL A 71 2.83 5.71 6.22
CA VAL A 71 3.15 5.28 4.87
C VAL A 71 3.40 6.51 4.03
N ILE A 72 4.51 6.48 3.32
CA ILE A 72 4.87 7.46 2.31
C ILE A 72 4.81 6.72 0.97
N ALA A 73 3.99 7.22 0.05
CA ALA A 73 3.88 6.68 -1.30
C ALA A 73 4.22 7.75 -2.33
N GLY A 74 5.04 7.39 -3.31
CA GLY A 74 5.17 8.15 -4.56
C GLY A 74 3.99 7.80 -5.44
N VAL A 75 3.28 8.84 -5.89
CA VAL A 75 1.97 8.70 -6.52
C VAL A 75 1.96 9.46 -7.83
N VAL A 76 1.54 8.80 -8.90
CA VAL A 76 1.42 9.40 -10.24
C VAL A 76 -0.03 9.35 -10.68
N ASP A 77 -0.60 10.53 -10.97
CA ASP A 77 -1.90 10.65 -11.60
C ASP A 77 -1.79 10.20 -13.06
N ALA A 78 -2.53 9.14 -13.44
CA ALA A 78 -2.44 8.56 -14.77
C ALA A 78 -2.99 9.47 -15.88
N LYS A 79 -3.89 10.41 -15.54
CA LYS A 79 -4.47 11.37 -16.49
C LYS A 79 -3.55 12.56 -16.72
N THR A 80 -2.99 13.11 -15.64
CA THR A 80 -2.19 14.34 -15.71
C THR A 80 -0.69 14.09 -15.78
N ASN A 81 -0.24 12.86 -15.53
CA ASN A 81 1.15 12.46 -15.40
C ASN A 81 1.92 13.28 -14.35
N LYS A 82 1.20 13.85 -13.37
CA LYS A 82 1.81 14.58 -12.25
C LYS A 82 2.16 13.61 -11.13
N ALA A 83 3.40 13.70 -10.66
CA ALA A 83 3.88 12.95 -9.51
C ALA A 83 3.73 13.78 -8.23
N GLN A 84 3.31 13.13 -7.14
CA GLN A 84 3.14 13.71 -5.82
C GLN A 84 3.53 12.69 -4.74
N LEU A 85 3.74 13.16 -3.51
CA LEU A 85 3.90 12.29 -2.35
C LEU A 85 2.59 12.24 -1.58
N ALA A 86 2.08 11.04 -1.34
CA ALA A 86 0.96 10.80 -0.44
C ALA A 86 1.50 10.29 0.90
N VAL A 87 1.00 10.87 1.99
CA VAL A 87 1.30 10.42 3.35
C VAL A 87 0.00 9.94 4.00
N ARG A 88 -0.02 8.69 4.45
CA ARG A 88 -1.19 8.06 5.08
C ARG A 88 -0.78 7.29 6.31
N ARG A 89 -1.61 7.31 7.34
CA ARG A 89 -1.42 6.44 8.50
C ARG A 89 -2.03 5.08 8.22
N ILE A 90 -1.31 3.99 8.47
CA ILE A 90 -1.92 2.66 8.55
C ILE A 90 -2.59 2.58 9.91
N PRO A 91 -3.93 2.54 10.02
CA PRO A 91 -4.56 2.24 11.29
C PRO A 91 -4.10 0.85 11.71
N ARG A 92 -3.49 0.72 12.89
CA ARG A 92 -3.11 -0.59 13.43
C ARG A 92 -4.35 -1.50 13.40
N TYR A 93 -4.15 -2.76 13.04
CA TYR A 93 -5.21 -3.74 13.21
C TYR A 93 -5.45 -3.88 14.72
N GLU A 94 -6.52 -3.27 15.22
CA GLU A 94 -7.04 -3.59 16.54
C GLU A 94 -7.93 -4.82 16.38
N PRO A 95 -7.53 -6.00 16.90
CA PRO A 95 -8.45 -7.12 16.94
C PRO A 95 -9.63 -6.70 17.81
N ASN A 96 -10.84 -6.79 17.25
CA ASN A 96 -12.08 -6.47 17.96
C ASN A 96 -12.10 -7.13 19.34
N GLY A 97 -12.06 -6.31 20.40
CA GLY A 97 -12.41 -6.69 21.77
C GLY A 97 -11.40 -7.56 22.51
N SER A 98 -10.42 -6.94 23.15
CA SER A 98 -10.05 -7.37 24.50
C SER A 98 -11.02 -6.69 25.48
N THR A 99 -11.84 -7.52 26.13
CA THR A 99 -12.83 -7.22 27.17
C THR A 99 -12.43 -6.12 28.14
#